data_AF-A0A920VJZ8-F1
#
_entry.id   AF-A0A920VJZ8-F1
#
_cell.length_a   1.000
_cell.length_b   1.000
_cell.length_c   1.000
_cell.angle_alpha   90.00
_cell.angle_beta   90.00
_cell.angle_gamma   90.00
#
_symmetry.space_group_name_H-M   'P 1'
#
loop_
_entity.id
_entity.type
_entity.pdbx_description
1 polymer ?
#
loop_
_entity_poly.entity_id
_entity_poly.type
_entity_poly.pdbx_seq_one_letter_code
_entity_poly.pdbx_strand_id
1 'polypeptide(L)'
;MSEQRTLGVIGALVWDRFLRTGPSGDPIEEWGGISYAISALSASLPHSWKILPILKLGQDLSEAAVTLLKEIPRVDQSCVIIVPEENNRVELSYSRDGSRTERLTGGVPGWTWDELDPLVDICDALYVNFVSGFEMELETAQALHDNFSGPIYADLHSLFLSTAKGGTRAPTHLNAWEDWFQCFDVVQMNEVESTLVGCKGDLSDIAFDQLGMKPRLIAITLGSQGAQFFTTASFNSHWNSLIDFSAATVASSGRVPLSKPPSKGDPTGCGDVWGATALARLLDGDALEDVISKANELASQNVGQLGARNLFNHLEGKLSHFEETE
;
A
#
# COMPACT_ATOMS: atom_id res chain seq x y z
N MET A 1 -31.98 3.15 -3.46
CA MET A 1 -30.77 3.11 -2.62
C MET A 1 -29.66 2.75 -3.58
N SER A 2 -28.66 3.62 -3.79
CA SER A 2 -27.52 3.24 -4.62
C SER A 2 -26.83 2.05 -3.95
N GLU A 3 -26.50 1.04 -4.74
CA GLU A 3 -25.77 -0.14 -4.28
C GLU A 3 -24.44 0.30 -3.66
N GLN A 4 -24.12 -0.20 -2.46
CA GLN A 4 -22.88 0.12 -1.77
C GLN A 4 -21.76 -0.71 -2.41
N ARG A 5 -20.70 -0.05 -2.87
CA ARG A 5 -19.55 -0.71 -3.52
C ARG A 5 -18.56 -1.26 -2.52
N THR A 6 -17.77 -2.23 -2.95
CA THR A 6 -16.78 -2.93 -2.14
C THR A 6 -15.38 -2.72 -2.69
N LEU A 7 -14.50 -2.14 -1.87
CA LEU A 7 -13.07 -2.10 -2.15
C LEU A 7 -12.39 -3.26 -1.40
N GLY A 8 -11.89 -4.24 -2.13
CA GLY A 8 -11.06 -5.31 -1.58
C GLY A 8 -9.65 -4.81 -1.27
N VAL A 9 -9.13 -5.14 -0.09
CA VAL A 9 -7.80 -4.69 0.37
C VAL A 9 -6.96 -5.91 0.70
N ILE A 10 -6.04 -6.26 -0.20
CA ILE A 10 -5.15 -7.42 -0.08
C ILE A 10 -3.80 -6.93 0.45
N GLY A 11 -3.31 -7.59 1.50
CA GLY A 11 -2.02 -7.28 2.11
C GLY A 11 -1.74 -8.14 3.33
N ALA A 12 -0.74 -7.77 4.13
CA ALA A 12 -0.48 -8.39 5.42
C ALA A 12 -0.62 -7.38 6.56
N LEU A 13 -1.29 -7.81 7.63
CA LEU A 13 -1.24 -7.12 8.91
C LEU A 13 -0.02 -7.61 9.69
N VAL A 14 0.88 -6.70 10.04
CA VAL A 14 2.15 -7.05 10.68
C VAL A 14 2.25 -6.44 12.08
N TRP A 15 2.96 -7.13 12.96
CA TRP A 15 3.35 -6.61 14.26
C TRP A 15 4.76 -6.01 14.15
N ASP A 16 4.83 -4.69 14.11
CA ASP A 16 6.07 -3.94 13.99
C ASP A 16 6.75 -3.80 15.35
N ARG A 17 8.05 -4.08 15.39
CA ARG A 17 8.91 -3.90 16.54
C ARG A 17 10.02 -2.93 16.20
N PHE A 18 9.90 -1.71 16.70
CA PHE A 18 10.89 -0.66 16.53
C PHE A 18 11.99 -0.82 17.58
N LEU A 19 13.21 -1.14 17.14
CA LEU A 19 14.38 -1.29 18.02
C LEU A 19 14.91 0.04 18.58
N ARG A 20 14.20 1.15 18.36
CA ARG A 20 14.40 2.39 19.11
C ARG A 20 13.86 2.18 20.52
N THR A 21 14.72 2.40 21.51
CA THR A 21 14.34 2.27 22.92
C THR A 21 13.39 3.40 23.32
N GLY A 22 12.24 3.05 23.90
CA GLY A 22 11.39 4.00 24.62
C GLY A 22 12.07 4.56 25.88
N PRO A 23 11.39 5.43 26.65
CA PRO A 23 11.93 5.98 27.90
C PRO A 23 12.36 4.91 28.92
N SER A 24 11.76 3.72 28.88
CA SER A 24 12.10 2.58 29.75
C SER A 24 13.27 1.72 29.25
N GLY A 25 13.75 1.95 28.02
CA GLY A 25 14.75 1.09 27.38
C GLY A 25 14.17 -0.02 26.50
N ASP A 26 12.85 -0.20 26.45
CA ASP A 26 12.20 -1.29 25.71
C ASP A 26 11.92 -0.91 24.25
N PRO A 27 11.94 -1.87 23.30
CA PRO A 27 11.44 -1.68 21.94
C PRO A 27 9.97 -1.24 21.94
N ILE A 28 9.60 -0.39 21.00
CA ILE A 28 8.20 0.00 20.81
C ILE A 28 7.57 -1.03 19.87
N GLU A 29 6.39 -1.53 20.22
CA GLU A 29 5.65 -2.50 19.43
C GLU A 29 4.28 -1.94 19.03
N GLU A 30 3.95 -2.05 17.75
CA GLU A 30 2.66 -1.59 17.23
C GLU A 30 2.19 -2.38 16.00
N TRP A 31 0.92 -2.18 15.65
CA TRP A 31 0.38 -2.64 14.38
C TRP A 31 0.92 -1.81 13.21
N GLY A 32 1.28 -2.52 12.14
CA GLY A 32 1.75 -1.93 10.89
C GLY A 32 1.28 -2.69 9.65
N GLY A 33 1.92 -2.41 8.52
CA GLY A 33 1.56 -2.96 7.23
C GLY A 33 0.19 -2.48 6.76
N ILE A 34 -0.70 -3.41 6.38
CA ILE A 34 -1.96 -3.06 5.71
C ILE A 34 -2.89 -2.19 6.56
N SER A 35 -2.71 -2.12 7.88
CA SER A 35 -3.47 -1.21 8.76
C SER A 35 -3.26 0.27 8.43
N TYR A 36 -2.10 0.66 7.89
CA TYR A 36 -1.88 2.02 7.41
C TYR A 36 -2.81 2.35 6.24
N ALA A 37 -2.85 1.46 5.24
CA ALA A 37 -3.72 1.59 4.08
C ALA A 37 -5.20 1.57 4.46
N ILE A 38 -5.63 0.61 5.30
CA ILE A 38 -7.03 0.51 5.75
C ILE A 38 -7.46 1.78 6.51
N SER A 39 -6.58 2.34 7.34
CA SER A 39 -6.86 3.58 8.07
C SER A 39 -7.01 4.78 7.12
N ALA A 40 -6.12 4.89 6.12
CA ALA A 40 -6.20 5.94 5.11
C ALA A 40 -7.44 5.82 4.21
N LEU A 41 -7.83 4.59 3.84
CA LEU A 41 -9.09 4.31 3.15
C LEU A 41 -10.29 4.71 3.99
N SER A 42 -10.30 4.39 5.29
CA SER A 42 -11.38 4.82 6.19
C SER A 42 -11.52 6.35 6.22
N ALA A 43 -10.42 7.09 6.17
CA ALA A 43 -10.42 8.55 6.17
C ALA A 43 -10.80 9.18 4.82
N SER A 44 -10.50 8.50 3.69
CA SER A 44 -10.53 9.12 2.36
C SER A 44 -11.58 8.57 1.40
N LEU A 45 -12.03 7.32 1.60
CA LEU A 45 -12.90 6.61 0.68
C LEU A 45 -14.34 7.17 0.74
N PRO A 46 -15.03 7.37 -0.39
CA PRO A 46 -16.39 7.91 -0.38
C PRO A 46 -17.35 7.02 0.40
N HIS A 47 -18.35 7.61 1.07
CA HIS A 47 -19.29 6.87 1.93
C HIS A 47 -20.13 5.80 1.20
N SER A 48 -20.21 5.86 -0.14
CA SER A 48 -20.83 4.85 -0.98
C SER A 48 -20.03 3.55 -1.10
N TRP A 49 -18.81 3.50 -0.53
CA TRP A 49 -17.95 2.33 -0.52
C TRP A 49 -17.78 1.75 0.89
N LYS A 50 -17.60 0.44 0.97
CA LYS A 50 -17.10 -0.28 2.15
C LYS A 50 -15.70 -0.83 1.89
N ILE A 51 -14.97 -1.10 2.97
CA ILE A 51 -13.61 -1.63 2.93
C ILE A 51 -13.68 -3.10 3.32
N LEU A 52 -13.17 -3.99 2.48
CA LEU A 52 -13.15 -5.43 2.71
C LEU A 52 -11.69 -5.90 2.76
N PRO A 53 -11.06 -5.98 3.95
CA PRO A 53 -9.73 -6.58 4.06
C PRO A 53 -9.78 -8.07 3.72
N ILE A 54 -8.96 -8.47 2.75
CA ILE A 54 -8.74 -9.85 2.33
C ILE A 54 -7.40 -10.26 2.91
N LEU A 55 -7.42 -10.76 4.14
CA LEU A 55 -6.23 -10.96 4.97
C LEU A 55 -6.20 -12.37 5.58
N LYS A 56 -5.00 -12.93 5.67
CA LYS A 56 -4.72 -14.05 6.58
C LYS A 56 -4.08 -13.49 7.86
N LEU A 57 -4.56 -13.96 9.01
CA LEU A 57 -4.05 -13.59 10.33
C LEU A 57 -3.46 -14.83 11.00
N GLY A 58 -2.25 -14.69 11.56
CA GLY A 58 -1.68 -15.75 12.38
C GLY A 58 -2.48 -15.95 13.66
N GLN A 59 -2.60 -17.21 14.09
CA GLN A 59 -3.46 -17.59 15.20
C GLN A 59 -3.13 -16.85 16.50
N ASP A 60 -1.84 -16.63 16.74
CA ASP A 60 -1.26 -16.03 17.94
C ASP A 60 -1.66 -14.57 18.18
N LEU A 61 -1.94 -13.78 17.13
CA LEU A 61 -2.37 -12.38 17.24
C LEU A 61 -3.78 -12.11 16.68
N SER A 62 -4.49 -13.15 16.26
CA SER A 62 -5.79 -13.05 15.58
C SER A 62 -6.84 -12.23 16.36
N GLU A 63 -7.02 -12.46 17.66
CA GLU A 63 -8.00 -11.74 18.48
C GLU A 63 -7.71 -10.23 18.56
N ALA A 64 -6.45 -9.86 18.74
CA ALA A 64 -6.02 -8.47 18.81
C ALA A 64 -6.16 -7.76 17.45
N ALA A 65 -5.83 -8.46 16.36
CA ALA A 65 -6.00 -7.98 14.99
C ALA A 65 -7.48 -7.75 14.63
N VAL A 66 -8.36 -8.70 14.97
CA VAL A 66 -9.82 -8.56 14.78
C VAL A 66 -10.38 -7.37 15.56
N THR A 67 -9.88 -7.16 16.79
CA THR A 67 -10.25 -6.00 17.62
C THR A 67 -9.84 -4.68 16.95
N LEU A 68 -8.59 -4.57 16.49
CA LEU A 68 -8.11 -3.40 15.75
C LEU A 68 -8.99 -3.10 14.53
N LEU A 69 -9.23 -4.10 13.68
CA LEU A 69 -10.02 -3.92 12.45
C LEU A 69 -11.46 -3.49 12.75
N LYS A 70 -12.00 -3.85 13.92
CA LYS A 70 -13.39 -3.54 14.31
C LYS A 70 -13.55 -2.08 14.71
N GLU A 71 -12.47 -1.44 15.17
CA GLU A 71 -12.46 -0.04 15.55
C GLU A 71 -12.47 0.90 14.33
N ILE A 72 -12.06 0.40 13.17
CA ILE A 72 -11.96 1.19 11.95
C ILE A 72 -13.34 1.26 11.24
N PRO A 73 -13.87 2.47 10.98
CA PRO A 73 -15.15 2.62 10.29
C PRO A 73 -15.21 1.93 8.92
N ARG A 74 -16.37 1.37 8.59
CA ARG A 74 -16.70 0.76 7.28
C ARG A 74 -15.86 -0.47 6.89
N VAL A 75 -15.10 -1.04 7.83
CA VAL A 75 -14.38 -2.30 7.62
C VAL A 75 -15.33 -3.50 7.80
N ASP A 76 -15.43 -4.31 6.75
CA ASP A 76 -16.12 -5.59 6.72
C ASP A 76 -15.09 -6.71 6.88
N GLN A 77 -15.22 -7.53 7.92
CA GLN A 77 -14.23 -8.55 8.27
C GLN A 77 -14.56 -9.93 7.70
N SER A 78 -15.53 -10.05 6.79
CA SER A 78 -15.99 -11.35 6.28
C SER A 78 -14.92 -12.14 5.53
N CYS A 79 -13.85 -11.49 5.06
CA CYS A 79 -12.74 -12.10 4.32
C CYS A 79 -11.43 -12.14 5.13
N VAL A 80 -11.53 -12.07 6.46
CA VAL A 80 -10.41 -12.28 7.38
C VAL A 80 -10.34 -13.76 7.75
N ILE A 81 -9.24 -14.41 7.37
CA ILE A 81 -9.01 -15.84 7.58
C ILE A 81 -7.94 -16.05 8.64
N ILE A 82 -8.20 -16.90 9.64
CA ILE A 82 -7.20 -17.25 10.66
C ILE A 82 -6.47 -18.51 10.21
N VAL A 83 -5.14 -18.47 10.26
CA VAL A 83 -4.24 -19.57 9.89
C VAL A 83 -3.44 -20.04 11.10
N PRO A 84 -3.00 -21.32 11.17
CA PRO A 84 -2.29 -21.86 12.33
C PRO A 84 -0.88 -21.28 12.55
N GLU A 85 -0.30 -20.63 11.54
CA GLU A 85 1.02 -20.03 11.61
C GLU A 85 1.06 -18.79 12.52
N GLU A 86 2.27 -18.41 12.95
CA GLU A 86 2.48 -17.15 13.66
C GLU A 86 2.32 -15.96 12.72
N ASN A 87 1.70 -14.90 13.22
CA ASN A 87 1.48 -13.68 12.47
C ASN A 87 2.82 -13.03 12.08
N ASN A 88 2.84 -12.40 10.91
CA ASN A 88 4.01 -11.70 10.43
C ASN A 88 4.45 -10.60 11.41
N ARG A 89 5.75 -10.53 11.66
CA ARG A 89 6.42 -9.62 12.58
C ARG A 89 7.61 -8.97 11.89
N VAL A 90 7.68 -7.65 11.96
CA VAL A 90 8.73 -6.88 11.31
C VAL A 90 9.55 -6.16 12.39
N GLU A 91 10.81 -6.57 12.56
CA GLU A 91 11.74 -5.83 13.39
C GLU A 91 12.41 -4.73 12.55
N LEU A 92 12.23 -3.48 12.95
CA LEU A 92 12.78 -2.30 12.28
C LEU A 92 13.91 -1.71 13.12
N SER A 93 15.09 -1.57 12.52
CA SER A 93 16.23 -0.90 13.14
C SER A 93 16.72 0.24 12.27
N TYR A 94 16.98 1.38 12.89
CA TYR A 94 17.48 2.58 12.22
C TYR A 94 18.93 2.82 12.67
N SER A 95 19.85 2.88 11.72
CA SER A 95 21.23 3.28 11.98
C SER A 95 21.37 4.80 12.09
N ARG A 96 22.51 5.28 12.61
CA ARG A 96 22.76 6.71 12.84
C ARG A 96 22.81 7.55 11.56
N ASP A 97 23.09 6.93 10.43
CA ASP A 97 23.06 7.54 9.10
C ASP A 97 21.64 7.55 8.47
N GLY A 98 20.64 7.05 9.21
CA GLY A 98 19.25 7.00 8.76
C GLY A 98 18.90 5.75 7.93
N SER A 99 19.85 4.83 7.70
CA SER A 99 19.53 3.58 7.00
C SER A 99 18.61 2.70 7.84
N ARG A 100 17.63 2.07 7.19
CA ARG A 100 16.67 1.15 7.82
C ARG A 100 17.08 -0.28 7.48
N THR A 101 17.18 -1.14 8.49
CA THR A 101 17.25 -2.58 8.29
C THR A 101 15.99 -3.23 8.83
N GLU A 102 15.57 -4.28 8.14
CA GLU A 102 14.31 -4.96 8.39
C GLU A 102 14.54 -6.45 8.56
N ARG A 103 13.83 -7.05 9.51
CA ARG A 103 13.77 -8.50 9.67
C ARG A 103 12.31 -8.94 9.77
N LEU A 104 11.87 -9.73 8.81
CA LEU A 104 10.54 -10.34 8.79
C LEU A 104 10.59 -11.75 9.38
N THR A 105 9.71 -12.03 10.33
CA THR A 105 9.46 -13.37 10.90
C THR A 105 7.97 -13.66 10.92
N GLY A 106 7.60 -14.90 11.27
CA GLY A 106 6.24 -15.41 11.15
C GLY A 106 6.19 -16.50 10.08
N GLY A 107 5.02 -16.66 9.45
CA GLY A 107 4.86 -17.63 8.37
C GLY A 107 3.48 -17.61 7.74
N VAL A 108 2.75 -16.51 7.82
CA VAL A 108 1.43 -16.40 7.19
C VAL A 108 1.60 -16.63 5.69
N PRO A 109 0.97 -17.67 5.10
CA PRO A 109 1.18 -17.99 3.70
C PRO A 109 0.47 -16.99 2.79
N GLY A 110 1.01 -16.83 1.58
CA GLY A 110 0.35 -16.08 0.51
C GLY A 110 -0.97 -16.69 0.06
N TRP A 111 -1.67 -15.98 -0.80
CA TRP A 111 -2.88 -16.45 -1.45
C TRP A 111 -2.55 -17.28 -2.69
N THR A 112 -3.20 -18.44 -2.83
CA THR A 112 -3.33 -19.08 -4.13
C THR A 112 -4.52 -18.48 -4.89
N TRP A 113 -4.56 -18.67 -6.21
CA TRP A 113 -5.70 -18.23 -7.00
C TRP A 113 -7.02 -18.85 -6.53
N ASP A 114 -7.04 -20.17 -6.27
CA ASP A 114 -8.25 -20.89 -5.82
C ASP A 114 -8.81 -20.36 -4.49
N GLU A 115 -7.93 -19.85 -3.61
CA GLU A 115 -8.36 -19.21 -2.37
C GLU A 115 -8.85 -17.77 -2.60
N LEU A 116 -8.21 -17.04 -3.52
CA LEU A 116 -8.44 -15.61 -3.73
C LEU A 116 -9.68 -15.32 -4.59
N ASP A 117 -9.92 -16.12 -5.63
CA ASP A 117 -11.01 -15.99 -6.60
C ASP A 117 -12.38 -15.70 -5.95
N PRO A 118 -12.89 -16.54 -5.03
CA PRO A 118 -14.21 -16.29 -4.42
C PRO A 118 -14.24 -15.04 -3.53
N LEU A 119 -13.10 -14.54 -3.06
CA LEU A 119 -13.01 -13.36 -2.19
C LEU A 119 -12.99 -12.06 -2.99
N VAL A 120 -12.40 -12.09 -4.19
CA VAL A 120 -12.33 -10.92 -5.07
C VAL A 120 -13.57 -10.77 -5.94
N ASP A 121 -14.33 -11.84 -6.20
CA ASP A 121 -15.58 -11.82 -6.99
C ASP A 121 -16.64 -10.86 -6.42
N ILE A 122 -16.60 -10.59 -5.11
CA ILE A 122 -17.52 -9.65 -4.44
C ILE A 122 -17.00 -8.21 -4.37
N CYS A 123 -15.88 -7.91 -5.03
CA CYS A 123 -15.23 -6.60 -5.02
C CYS A 123 -15.48 -5.83 -6.33
N ASP A 124 -15.62 -4.50 -6.23
CA ASP A 124 -15.73 -3.60 -7.39
C ASP A 124 -14.36 -3.06 -7.83
N ALA A 125 -13.39 -3.01 -6.90
CA ALA A 125 -12.01 -2.58 -7.11
C ALA A 125 -11.09 -3.26 -6.09
N LEU A 126 -9.78 -3.30 -6.38
CA LEU A 126 -8.77 -3.90 -5.49
C LEU A 126 -7.62 -2.94 -5.20
N TYR A 127 -7.21 -2.92 -3.94
CA TYR A 127 -5.93 -2.40 -3.48
C TYR A 127 -5.06 -3.57 -3.04
N VAL A 128 -3.96 -3.82 -3.73
CA VAL A 128 -2.98 -4.85 -3.41
C VAL A 128 -1.74 -4.16 -2.86
N ASN A 129 -1.31 -4.52 -1.66
CA ASN A 129 -0.10 -4.00 -1.06
C ASN A 129 0.80 -5.13 -0.63
N PHE A 130 1.96 -5.23 -1.28
CA PHE A 130 2.97 -6.23 -0.98
C PHE A 130 3.75 -5.84 0.28
N VAL A 131 3.10 -5.94 1.44
CA VAL A 131 3.67 -5.64 2.75
C VAL A 131 4.72 -6.68 3.12
N SER A 132 4.36 -7.96 3.06
CA SER A 132 5.27 -9.07 3.29
C SER A 132 6.01 -9.49 2.03
N GLY A 133 5.62 -9.04 0.84
CA GLY A 133 6.22 -9.52 -0.42
C GLY A 133 5.89 -10.98 -0.72
N PHE A 134 5.01 -11.59 0.07
CA PHE A 134 4.54 -12.97 -0.05
C PHE A 134 3.01 -13.03 -0.13
N GLU A 135 2.33 -11.88 -0.29
CA GLU A 135 0.87 -11.81 -0.41
C GLU A 135 0.35 -12.74 -1.53
N MET A 136 1.07 -12.82 -2.64
CA MET A 136 0.81 -13.75 -3.75
C MET A 136 2.06 -13.89 -4.63
N GLU A 137 2.16 -15.01 -5.34
CA GLU A 137 3.17 -15.22 -6.38
C GLU A 137 2.71 -14.62 -7.72
N LEU A 138 3.63 -14.48 -8.68
CA LEU A 138 3.35 -13.91 -10.00
C LEU A 138 2.23 -14.65 -10.73
N GLU A 139 2.19 -15.99 -10.63
CA GLU A 139 1.15 -16.80 -11.27
C GLU A 139 -0.25 -16.49 -10.70
N THR A 140 -0.36 -16.25 -9.39
CA THR A 140 -1.62 -15.82 -8.77
C THR A 140 -1.98 -14.40 -9.21
N ALA A 141 -1.00 -13.48 -9.34
CA ALA A 141 -1.24 -12.12 -9.82
C ALA A 141 -1.73 -12.10 -11.29
N GLN A 142 -1.18 -12.96 -12.14
CA GLN A 142 -1.63 -13.16 -13.52
C GLN A 142 -3.04 -13.76 -13.57
N ALA A 143 -3.35 -14.75 -12.72
CA ALA A 143 -4.70 -15.29 -12.65
C ALA A 143 -5.71 -14.24 -12.15
N LEU A 144 -5.35 -13.45 -11.14
CA LEU A 144 -6.15 -12.32 -10.66
C LEU A 144 -6.42 -11.32 -11.79
N HIS A 145 -5.38 -11.01 -12.54
CA HIS A 145 -5.46 -10.12 -13.69
C HIS A 145 -6.45 -10.59 -14.77
N ASP A 146 -6.39 -11.87 -15.12
CA ASP A 146 -7.20 -12.44 -16.19
C ASP A 146 -8.68 -12.62 -15.82
N ASN A 147 -8.99 -12.69 -14.51
CA ASN A 147 -10.32 -13.06 -14.04
C ASN A 147 -11.04 -11.94 -13.27
N PHE A 148 -10.35 -10.91 -12.78
CA PHE A 148 -10.97 -9.77 -12.12
C PHE A 148 -11.26 -8.62 -13.10
N SER A 149 -12.51 -8.16 -13.16
CA SER A 149 -12.93 -7.12 -14.11
C SER A 149 -12.79 -5.68 -13.61
N GLY A 150 -12.61 -5.49 -12.30
CA GLY A 150 -12.44 -4.16 -11.70
C GLY A 150 -10.99 -3.66 -11.78
N PRO A 151 -10.73 -2.38 -11.44
CA PRO A 151 -9.39 -1.84 -11.42
C PRO A 151 -8.56 -2.42 -10.26
N ILE A 152 -7.29 -2.69 -10.53
CA ILE A 152 -6.31 -3.18 -9.55
C ILE A 152 -5.20 -2.15 -9.37
N TYR A 153 -5.13 -1.59 -8.16
CA TYR A 153 -4.03 -0.75 -7.71
C TYR A 153 -3.04 -1.59 -6.91
N ALA A 154 -1.76 -1.57 -7.27
CA ALA A 154 -0.72 -2.31 -6.56
C ALA A 154 0.40 -1.40 -6.03
N ASP A 155 0.71 -1.52 -4.74
CA ASP A 155 1.99 -1.07 -4.18
C ASP A 155 2.96 -2.26 -4.14
N LEU A 156 4.01 -2.22 -4.96
CA LEU A 156 4.93 -3.34 -5.16
C LEU A 156 5.90 -3.52 -3.99
N HIS A 157 6.20 -2.43 -3.27
CA HIS A 157 6.95 -2.39 -2.00
C HIS A 157 7.93 -3.56 -1.74
N SER A 158 7.53 -4.55 -0.94
CA SER A 158 8.42 -5.64 -0.50
C SER A 158 8.76 -6.67 -1.58
N LEU A 159 8.18 -6.59 -2.78
CA LEU A 159 8.66 -7.39 -3.92
C LEU A 159 10.10 -7.01 -4.31
N PHE A 160 10.55 -5.80 -3.96
CA PHE A 160 11.93 -5.36 -4.11
C PHE A 160 12.84 -5.79 -2.94
N LEU A 161 12.40 -6.70 -2.08
CA LEU A 161 13.17 -7.22 -0.94
C LEU A 161 13.39 -8.72 -1.06
N SER A 162 14.66 -9.13 -0.98
CA SER A 162 15.03 -10.52 -0.73
C SER A 162 14.96 -10.81 0.76
N THR A 163 14.54 -12.01 1.15
CA THR A 163 14.51 -12.45 2.55
C THR A 163 15.51 -13.58 2.77
N ALA A 164 16.56 -13.34 3.56
CA ALA A 164 17.57 -14.33 3.89
C ALA A 164 17.09 -15.32 4.95
N LYS A 165 17.82 -16.43 5.12
CA LYS A 165 17.59 -17.37 6.22
C LYS A 165 17.70 -16.65 7.56
N GLY A 166 16.62 -16.66 8.35
CA GLY A 166 16.51 -15.92 9.61
C GLY A 166 15.71 -14.62 9.53
N GLY A 167 15.23 -14.25 8.35
CA GLY A 167 14.25 -13.18 8.14
C GLY A 167 14.83 -11.83 7.74
N THR A 168 16.16 -11.67 7.74
CA THR A 168 16.80 -10.40 7.36
C THR A 168 16.50 -10.05 5.91
N ARG A 169 16.08 -8.81 5.68
CA ARG A 169 15.69 -8.30 4.36
C ARG A 169 16.76 -7.40 3.77
N ALA A 170 16.93 -7.50 2.46
CA ALA A 170 17.84 -6.67 1.69
C ALA A 170 17.23 -6.30 0.34
N PRO A 171 17.44 -5.07 -0.15
CA PRO A 171 17.00 -4.66 -1.48
C PRO A 171 17.48 -5.61 -2.58
N THR A 172 16.61 -5.93 -3.52
CA THR A 172 16.88 -6.77 -4.69
C THR A 172 16.10 -6.25 -5.89
N HIS A 173 16.59 -6.58 -7.09
CA HIS A 173 15.84 -6.33 -8.31
C HIS A 173 14.55 -7.16 -8.36
N LEU A 174 13.51 -6.58 -8.96
CA LEU A 174 12.26 -7.29 -9.22
C LEU A 174 12.44 -8.24 -10.40
N ASN A 175 12.46 -9.54 -10.12
CA ASN A 175 12.45 -10.57 -11.15
C ASN A 175 11.13 -10.52 -11.92
N ALA A 176 11.18 -10.73 -13.25
CA ALA A 176 10.00 -10.68 -14.13
C ALA A 176 9.17 -9.39 -13.95
N TRP A 177 9.84 -8.25 -13.77
CA TRP A 177 9.17 -6.98 -13.48
C TRP A 177 8.16 -6.57 -14.57
N GLU A 178 8.42 -6.89 -15.84
CA GLU A 178 7.48 -6.62 -16.93
C GLU A 178 6.16 -7.35 -16.68
N ASP A 179 6.22 -8.65 -16.37
CA ASP A 179 5.04 -9.48 -16.11
C ASP A 179 4.26 -9.02 -14.87
N TRP A 180 4.97 -8.62 -13.80
CA TRP A 180 4.34 -8.04 -12.61
C TRP A 180 3.56 -6.78 -12.93
N PHE A 181 4.13 -5.86 -13.71
CA PHE A 181 3.43 -4.64 -14.09
C PHE A 181 2.21 -4.94 -14.96
N GLN A 182 2.26 -5.96 -15.84
CA GLN A 182 1.09 -6.33 -16.66
C GLN A 182 -0.10 -6.81 -15.82
N CYS A 183 0.09 -7.18 -14.56
CA CYS A 183 -0.99 -7.66 -13.69
C CYS A 183 -1.87 -6.53 -13.12
N PHE A 184 -1.43 -5.27 -13.18
CA PHE A 184 -2.05 -4.16 -12.44
C PHE A 184 -2.36 -2.93 -13.31
N ASP A 185 -3.44 -2.21 -13.00
CA ASP A 185 -3.82 -0.99 -13.72
C ASP A 185 -3.08 0.24 -13.20
N VAL A 186 -2.77 0.25 -11.91
CA VAL A 186 -1.96 1.28 -11.26
C VAL A 186 -0.85 0.61 -10.47
N VAL A 187 0.37 1.10 -10.65
CA VAL A 187 1.55 0.60 -9.93
C VAL A 187 2.18 1.74 -9.13
N GLN A 188 2.43 1.48 -7.86
CA GLN A 188 3.14 2.35 -6.96
C GLN A 188 4.48 1.74 -6.54
N MET A 189 5.45 2.62 -6.36
CA MET A 189 6.73 2.35 -5.67
C MET A 189 7.32 3.64 -5.11
N ASN A 190 8.43 3.56 -4.39
CA ASN A 190 9.24 4.72 -4.00
C ASN A 190 10.47 4.93 -4.92
N GLU A 191 11.17 6.04 -4.72
CA GLU A 191 12.38 6.41 -5.48
C GLU A 191 13.50 5.35 -5.43
N VAL A 192 13.68 4.66 -4.31
CA VAL A 192 14.71 3.60 -4.22
C VAL A 192 14.26 2.37 -5.00
N GLU A 193 13.01 1.96 -4.82
CA GLU A 193 12.39 0.83 -5.51
C GLU A 193 12.36 1.04 -7.04
N SER A 194 12.16 2.27 -7.52
CA SER A 194 12.18 2.56 -8.96
C SER A 194 13.54 2.30 -9.62
N THR A 195 14.64 2.38 -8.86
CA THR A 195 15.98 1.99 -9.33
C THR A 195 16.20 0.47 -9.37
N LEU A 196 15.34 -0.30 -8.70
CA LEU A 196 15.41 -1.75 -8.59
C LEU A 196 14.53 -2.47 -9.62
N VAL A 197 13.72 -1.73 -10.36
CA VAL A 197 13.05 -2.25 -11.56
C VAL A 197 14.12 -2.72 -12.55
N GLY A 198 13.95 -3.91 -13.14
CA GLY A 198 14.96 -4.56 -13.99
C GLY A 198 15.23 -3.89 -15.34
N CYS A 199 14.88 -2.61 -15.50
CA CYS A 199 15.16 -1.81 -16.67
C CYS A 199 16.62 -1.32 -16.69
N LYS A 200 17.15 -0.96 -17.87
CA LYS A 200 18.48 -0.35 -17.99
C LYS A 200 18.42 1.11 -17.52
N GLY A 201 18.46 1.34 -16.21
CA GLY A 201 18.40 2.68 -15.59
C GLY A 201 17.28 2.80 -14.57
N ASP A 202 17.16 3.97 -13.94
CA ASP A 202 16.05 4.28 -13.04
C ASP A 202 14.76 4.46 -13.85
N LEU A 203 13.67 3.82 -13.44
CA LEU A 203 12.37 4.00 -14.07
C LEU A 203 11.93 5.48 -14.09
N SER A 204 12.38 6.29 -13.13
CA SER A 204 12.12 7.72 -13.08
C SER A 204 12.69 8.50 -14.28
N ASP A 205 13.72 7.93 -14.95
CA ASP A 205 14.45 8.51 -16.09
C ASP A 205 14.05 7.90 -17.44
N ILE A 206 13.17 6.89 -17.46
CA ILE A 206 12.82 6.18 -18.71
C ILE A 206 11.69 6.92 -19.45
N ALA A 207 11.92 7.17 -20.74
CA ALA A 207 10.88 7.56 -21.68
C ALA A 207 9.93 6.36 -21.90
N PHE A 208 8.79 6.39 -21.21
CA PHE A 208 7.83 5.29 -21.12
C PHE A 208 7.17 4.87 -22.44
N ASP A 209 7.31 5.65 -23.52
CA ASP A 209 6.77 5.33 -24.86
C ASP A 209 7.25 4.00 -25.43
N GLN A 210 8.32 3.42 -24.86
CA GLN A 210 8.95 2.20 -25.37
C GLN A 210 8.49 0.91 -24.69
N LEU A 211 7.70 0.99 -23.60
CA LEU A 211 7.60 -0.15 -22.70
C LEU A 211 6.38 -1.07 -22.95
N GLY A 212 5.39 -0.69 -23.77
CA GLY A 212 4.24 -1.57 -24.05
C GLY A 212 3.51 -2.05 -22.77
N MET A 213 3.50 -1.21 -21.73
CA MET A 213 3.08 -1.57 -20.38
C MET A 213 1.58 -1.39 -20.20
N LYS A 214 0.96 -2.29 -19.41
CA LYS A 214 -0.45 -2.16 -19.03
C LYS A 214 -0.75 -1.06 -18.02
N PRO A 215 0.06 -0.83 -16.95
CA PRO A 215 -0.26 0.18 -15.96
C PRO A 215 -0.52 1.53 -16.62
N ARG A 216 -1.72 2.04 -16.36
CA ARG A 216 -2.20 3.31 -16.91
C ARG A 216 -1.71 4.49 -16.09
N LEU A 217 -1.34 4.23 -14.84
CA LEU A 217 -0.68 5.15 -13.94
C LEU A 217 0.46 4.41 -13.22
N ILE A 218 1.64 5.02 -13.23
CA ILE A 218 2.75 4.62 -12.38
C ILE A 218 3.07 5.80 -11.48
N ALA A 219 3.05 5.56 -10.18
CA ALA A 219 3.34 6.56 -9.16
C ALA A 219 4.65 6.22 -8.44
N ILE A 220 5.54 7.20 -8.36
CA ILE A 220 6.79 7.10 -7.63
C ILE A 220 6.76 8.12 -6.49
N THR A 221 6.73 7.63 -5.25
CA THR A 221 6.82 8.49 -4.07
C THR A 221 8.27 8.94 -3.84
N LEU A 222 8.48 10.24 -3.64
CA LEU A 222 9.80 10.89 -3.56
C LEU A 222 10.08 11.45 -2.16
N GLY A 223 9.46 10.85 -1.13
CA GLY A 223 9.55 11.30 0.26
C GLY A 223 9.21 12.79 0.42
N SER A 224 10.15 13.57 0.94
CA SER A 224 9.99 15.01 1.16
C SER A 224 9.80 15.84 -0.12
N GLN A 225 10.03 15.26 -1.31
CA GLN A 225 9.89 15.95 -2.59
C GLN A 225 8.49 15.77 -3.21
N GLY A 226 7.59 15.01 -2.58
CA GLY A 226 6.25 14.73 -3.09
C GLY A 226 6.22 13.44 -3.92
N ALA A 227 5.62 13.47 -5.11
CA ALA A 227 5.51 12.30 -5.97
C ALA A 227 5.68 12.66 -7.46
N GLN A 228 6.21 11.71 -8.22
CA GLN A 228 6.23 11.72 -9.67
C GLN A 228 5.21 10.73 -10.20
N PHE A 229 4.62 11.03 -11.36
CA PHE A 229 3.70 10.12 -12.03
C PHE A 229 3.98 10.02 -13.52
N PHE A 230 3.57 8.90 -14.09
CA PHE A 230 3.53 8.63 -15.52
C PHE A 230 2.16 8.05 -15.88
N THR A 231 1.58 8.51 -16.98
CA THR A 231 0.26 8.05 -17.43
C THR A 231 0.24 7.71 -18.90
N THR A 232 -0.56 6.69 -19.24
CA THR A 232 -0.82 6.33 -20.64
C THR A 232 -1.77 7.34 -21.31
N ALA A 233 -1.75 7.40 -22.64
CA ALA A 233 -2.62 8.28 -23.44
C ALA A 233 -4.11 8.07 -23.21
N SER A 234 -4.49 6.85 -22.83
CA SER A 234 -5.87 6.51 -22.51
C SER A 234 -6.24 6.82 -21.06
N PHE A 235 -5.30 7.25 -20.20
CA PHE A 235 -5.59 7.48 -18.79
C PHE A 235 -6.66 8.57 -18.60
N ASN A 236 -7.69 8.23 -17.82
CA ASN A 236 -8.71 9.14 -17.33
C ASN A 236 -8.92 8.81 -15.86
N SER A 237 -8.99 9.84 -15.01
CA SER A 237 -9.16 9.68 -13.57
C SER A 237 -10.57 9.22 -13.16
N HIS A 238 -11.51 9.14 -14.10
CA HIS A 238 -12.81 8.53 -13.87
C HIS A 238 -12.67 7.00 -13.77
N TRP A 239 -12.99 6.41 -12.63
CA TRP A 239 -12.83 4.98 -12.36
C TRP A 239 -13.56 4.05 -13.36
N ASN A 240 -14.72 4.46 -13.90
CA ASN A 240 -15.41 3.74 -15.00
C ASN A 240 -14.58 3.66 -16.29
N SER A 241 -13.66 4.62 -16.48
CA SER A 241 -12.77 4.71 -17.63
C SER A 241 -11.47 3.92 -17.42
N LEU A 242 -11.25 3.34 -16.23
CA LEU A 242 -10.11 2.43 -15.97
C LEU A 242 -10.28 1.07 -16.68
N ILE A 243 -11.48 0.77 -17.19
CA ILE A 243 -11.86 -0.49 -17.86
C ILE A 243 -11.81 -0.36 -19.40
N ASP A 244 -10.71 0.16 -19.98
CA ASP A 244 -10.53 0.19 -21.44
C ASP A 244 -9.23 -0.51 -21.86
N PHE A 245 -9.33 -1.47 -22.79
CA PHE A 245 -8.37 -2.55 -23.05
C PHE A 245 -7.33 -2.24 -24.14
N SER A 246 -7.26 -1.00 -24.66
CA SER A 246 -6.28 -0.67 -25.70
C SER A 246 -4.90 -0.34 -25.10
N ALA A 247 -3.85 -1.01 -25.60
CA ALA A 247 -2.46 -0.63 -25.32
C ALA A 247 -2.24 0.85 -25.63
N ALA A 248 -1.69 1.60 -24.67
CA ALA A 248 -1.53 3.04 -24.79
C ALA A 248 -0.08 3.43 -24.54
N THR A 249 0.49 4.21 -25.47
CA THR A 249 1.76 4.94 -25.26
C THR A 249 1.62 5.91 -24.11
N VAL A 250 2.70 6.21 -23.38
CA VAL A 250 2.66 7.25 -22.36
C VAL A 250 2.42 8.61 -23.00
N ALA A 251 1.52 9.38 -22.40
CA ALA A 251 1.13 10.68 -22.94
C ALA A 251 1.49 11.84 -22.01
N SER A 252 1.63 11.57 -20.72
CA SER A 252 1.91 12.61 -19.74
C SER A 252 2.71 12.07 -18.56
N SER A 253 3.67 12.87 -18.11
CA SER A 253 4.37 12.71 -16.85
C SER A 253 4.41 14.04 -16.12
N GLY A 254 4.52 14.00 -14.79
CA GLY A 254 4.54 15.19 -13.97
C GLY A 254 5.09 14.91 -12.57
N ARG A 255 5.35 15.99 -11.83
CA ARG A 255 5.73 15.95 -10.42
C ARG A 255 4.83 16.89 -9.64
N VAL A 256 4.34 16.41 -8.51
CA VAL A 256 3.52 17.21 -7.59
C VAL A 256 4.29 17.29 -6.27
N PRO A 257 4.81 18.47 -5.90
CA PRO A 257 5.55 18.64 -4.66
C PRO A 257 4.64 18.59 -3.44
N LEU A 258 5.24 18.52 -2.25
CA LEU A 258 4.50 18.75 -1.01
C LEU A 258 3.99 20.19 -0.96
N SER A 259 2.74 20.37 -0.53
CA SER A 259 2.14 21.70 -0.31
C SER A 259 2.65 22.40 0.95
N LYS A 260 3.25 21.62 1.87
CA LYS A 260 3.81 22.08 3.15
C LYS A 260 5.23 21.53 3.33
N PRO A 261 6.06 22.18 4.17
CA PRO A 261 7.37 21.64 4.52
C PRO A 261 7.27 20.21 5.09
N PRO A 262 8.27 19.35 4.85
CA PRO A 262 8.29 17.99 5.38
C PRO A 262 8.16 17.96 6.90
N SER A 263 7.24 17.13 7.39
CA SER A 263 7.07 16.88 8.82
C SER A 263 8.26 16.08 9.37
N LYS A 264 8.59 16.29 10.64
CA LYS A 264 9.59 15.48 11.36
C LYS A 264 8.87 14.40 12.17
N GLY A 265 9.30 13.15 12.04
CA GLY A 265 8.69 12.03 12.76
C GLY A 265 9.05 10.70 12.12
N ASP A 266 8.17 9.73 12.24
CA ASP A 266 8.37 8.37 11.72
C ASP A 266 7.75 8.25 10.31
N PRO A 267 8.56 8.01 9.25
CA PRO A 267 8.02 7.85 7.90
C PRO A 267 7.37 6.48 7.65
N THR A 268 7.37 5.56 8.61
CA THR A 268 6.79 4.21 8.45
C THR A 268 5.33 4.29 8.02
N GLY A 269 4.96 3.52 6.99
CA GLY A 269 3.61 3.49 6.43
C GLY A 269 3.21 4.69 5.55
N CYS A 270 4.10 5.66 5.29
CA CYS A 270 3.75 6.82 4.45
C CYS A 270 3.38 6.41 3.01
N GLY A 271 4.06 5.41 2.43
CA GLY A 271 3.71 4.86 1.12
C GLY A 271 2.33 4.20 1.11
N ASP A 272 2.03 3.40 2.15
CA ASP A 272 0.73 2.74 2.31
C ASP A 272 -0.42 3.77 2.41
N VAL A 273 -0.22 4.82 3.22
CA VAL A 273 -1.19 5.91 3.37
C VAL A 273 -1.34 6.66 2.04
N TRP A 274 -0.24 6.94 1.35
CA TRP A 274 -0.26 7.63 0.06
C TRP A 274 -1.07 6.84 -0.96
N GLY A 275 -0.79 5.54 -1.14
CA GLY A 275 -1.44 4.69 -2.13
C GLY A 275 -2.92 4.49 -1.88
N ALA A 276 -3.28 4.17 -0.63
CA ALA A 276 -4.67 4.07 -0.20
C ALA A 276 -5.44 5.37 -0.43
N THR A 277 -4.84 6.51 -0.10
CA THR A 277 -5.46 7.82 -0.33
C THR A 277 -5.61 8.09 -1.82
N ALA A 278 -4.57 7.82 -2.62
CA ALA A 278 -4.59 8.03 -4.06
C ALA A 278 -5.71 7.22 -4.73
N LEU A 279 -5.81 5.92 -4.41
CA LEU A 279 -6.90 5.09 -4.91
C LEU A 279 -8.27 5.62 -4.48
N ALA A 280 -8.44 5.97 -3.19
CA ALA A 280 -9.71 6.49 -2.70
C ALA A 280 -10.18 7.73 -3.46
N ARG A 281 -9.26 8.67 -3.76
CA ARG A 281 -9.58 9.89 -4.53
C ARG A 281 -9.82 9.60 -6.02
N LEU A 282 -9.11 8.63 -6.61
CA LEU A 282 -9.40 8.15 -7.97
C LEU A 282 -10.80 7.53 -8.07
N LEU A 283 -11.21 6.75 -7.07
CA LEU A 283 -12.56 6.17 -7.01
C LEU A 283 -13.66 7.23 -6.80
N ASP A 284 -13.32 8.39 -6.22
CA ASP A 284 -14.19 9.57 -6.11
C ASP A 284 -14.26 10.38 -7.42
N GLY A 285 -13.36 10.12 -8.38
CA GLY A 285 -13.32 10.78 -9.68
C GLY A 285 -12.55 12.10 -9.72
N ASP A 286 -11.67 12.35 -8.74
CA ASP A 286 -10.82 13.54 -8.69
C ASP A 286 -9.88 13.64 -9.88
N ALA A 287 -9.37 14.85 -10.17
CA ALA A 287 -8.28 15.03 -11.13
C ALA A 287 -6.95 14.49 -10.55
N LEU A 288 -6.06 13.96 -11.40
CA LEU A 288 -4.83 13.28 -10.95
C LEU A 288 -3.92 14.17 -10.07
N GLU A 289 -3.77 15.45 -10.40
CA GLU A 289 -2.95 16.34 -9.56
C GLU A 289 -3.56 16.58 -8.18
N ASP A 290 -4.89 16.61 -8.07
CA ASP A 290 -5.60 16.72 -6.79
C ASP A 290 -5.50 15.41 -5.98
N VAL A 291 -5.62 14.26 -6.65
CA VAL A 291 -5.36 12.92 -6.09
C VAL A 291 -3.99 12.89 -5.43
N ILE A 292 -2.95 13.24 -6.19
CA ILE A 292 -1.56 13.20 -5.70
C ILE A 292 -1.34 14.23 -4.60
N SER A 293 -1.91 15.44 -4.73
CA SER A 293 -1.80 16.47 -3.70
C SER A 293 -2.42 16.02 -2.38
N LYS A 294 -3.57 15.33 -2.42
CA LYS A 294 -4.23 14.80 -1.23
C LYS A 294 -3.48 13.61 -0.64
N ALA A 295 -2.95 12.72 -1.46
CA ALA A 295 -2.10 11.61 -1.02
C ALA A 295 -0.82 12.12 -0.33
N ASN A 296 -0.17 13.14 -0.90
CA ASN A 296 0.97 13.83 -0.28
C ASN A 296 0.61 14.42 1.09
N GLU A 297 -0.57 15.04 1.20
CA GLU A 297 -1.05 15.64 2.45
C GLU A 297 -1.20 14.58 3.55
N LEU A 298 -1.93 13.49 3.30
CA LEU A 298 -2.20 12.48 4.32
C LEU A 298 -0.94 11.65 4.67
N ALA A 299 -0.09 11.35 3.69
CA ALA A 299 1.21 10.75 3.96
C ALA A 299 2.09 11.67 4.83
N SER A 300 2.07 12.98 4.59
CA SER A 300 2.79 13.96 5.43
C SER A 300 2.21 14.09 6.85
N GLN A 301 0.90 13.88 7.02
CA GLN A 301 0.27 13.83 8.34
C GLN A 301 0.65 12.56 9.09
N ASN A 302 0.71 11.40 8.42
CA ASN A 302 1.11 10.11 9.00
C ASN A 302 2.47 10.19 9.73
N VAL A 303 3.41 10.99 9.22
CA VAL A 303 4.74 11.19 9.84
C VAL A 303 4.65 11.57 11.33
N GLY A 304 3.58 12.28 11.72
CA GLY A 304 3.34 12.70 13.11
C GLY A 304 2.88 11.57 14.05
N GLN A 305 2.66 10.36 13.55
CA GLN A 305 2.12 9.24 14.32
C GLN A 305 3.06 8.03 14.25
N LEU A 306 3.21 7.34 15.38
CA LEU A 306 3.95 6.08 15.48
C LEU A 306 2.96 4.92 15.47
N GLY A 307 3.11 4.00 14.51
CA GLY A 307 2.20 2.86 14.36
C GLY A 307 0.84 3.23 13.75
N ALA A 308 0.05 2.21 13.41
CA ALA A 308 -1.23 2.40 12.72
C ALA A 308 -2.46 2.47 13.65
N ARG A 309 -2.31 2.24 14.96
CA ARG A 309 -3.45 2.25 15.89
C ARG A 309 -4.09 3.64 15.95
N ASN A 310 -5.41 3.73 15.81
CA ASN A 310 -6.16 5.00 15.74
C ASN A 310 -5.75 5.96 14.60
N LEU A 311 -4.97 5.50 13.61
CA LEU A 311 -4.47 6.36 12.54
C LEU A 311 -5.59 7.01 11.72
N PHE A 312 -6.73 6.34 11.52
CA PHE A 312 -7.86 6.94 10.80
C PHE A 312 -8.37 8.23 11.48
N ASN A 313 -8.41 8.30 12.83
CA ASN A 313 -8.81 9.50 13.54
C ASN A 313 -7.79 10.64 13.38
N HIS A 314 -6.50 10.30 13.32
CA HIS A 314 -5.42 11.27 13.07
C HIS A 314 -5.53 11.86 11.67
N LEU A 315 -5.72 11.01 10.65
CA LEU A 315 -5.85 11.42 9.25
C LEU A 315 -7.15 12.22 8.98
N GLU A 316 -8.22 11.96 9.74
CA GLU A 316 -9.44 12.78 9.71
C GLU A 316 -9.30 14.12 10.47
N GLY A 317 -8.17 14.36 11.13
CA GLY A 317 -7.95 15.56 11.96
C GLY A 317 -8.78 15.57 13.25
N LYS A 318 -9.29 14.41 13.69
CA LYS A 318 -10.10 14.26 14.91
C LYS A 318 -9.26 14.15 16.18
N LEU A 319 -7.96 13.88 16.04
CA LEU A 319 -6.99 13.91 17.14
C LEU A 319 -6.34 15.30 17.22
N SER A 320 -7.10 16.30 17.66
CA SER A 320 -6.54 17.56 18.15
C SER A 320 -6.42 17.48 19.67
N HIS A 321 -5.18 17.55 20.18
CA HIS A 321 -4.78 17.60 21.60
C HIS A 321 -4.65 16.25 22.33
N PHE A 322 -3.45 15.68 22.26
CA PHE A 322 -2.85 15.18 23.50
C PHE A 322 -2.11 16.36 24.14
N GLU A 323 -2.60 16.75 25.32
CA GLU A 323 -1.97 17.71 26.20
C GLU A 323 -0.53 17.28 26.46
N GLU A 324 0.42 18.19 26.25
CA GLU A 324 1.71 18.15 26.91
C GLU A 324 1.44 18.29 28.41
N THR A 325 1.24 17.17 29.12
CA THR A 325 1.36 17.16 30.56
C THR A 325 2.84 17.14 30.91
N GLU A 326 3.27 18.25 31.51
CA GLU A 326 4.55 18.51 32.17
C GLU A 326 5.05 17.38 33.08
#